data_AF-A0A7V8Y9L8-F1
#
_entry.id   AF-A0A7V8Y9L8-F1
#
_cell.length_a   1.000
_cell.length_b   1.000
_cell.length_c   1.000
_cell.angle_alpha   90.00
_cell.angle_beta   90.00
_cell.angle_gamma   90.00
#
_symmetry.space_group_name_H-M   'P 1'
#
loop_
_entity.id
_entity.type
_entity.pdbx_description
1 polymer ?
#
loop_
_entity_poly.entity_id
_entity_poly.type
_entity_poly.pdbx_seq_one_letter_code
_entity_poly.pdbx_strand_id
1 'polypeptide(L)'
;MPTTHETALDFSLIEGISALGAPQQLGDRWVIRLDAHYLGGGRHFGEWEIGDIGLIVVIREHGTVRLRKVAILQCKRLYPNEQAFEEDTPLDYAIGFARLMPDDVTALAAEEQRLFTFTTDSRYRALSVADNQYQVIEEYEEQHQIPVHYLLHHPLEIPWEQTIPLPTIVDLESRECRLGAMVTRSRDVRASLDEKLPAYRPTFSDLSGNGWPLEQFVADELLTCREGYIAQGPNDSGLFQVFNRRTGPIAAAIAITIDRIGTSN
;
A
#
# COMPACT_ATOMS: atom_id res chain seq x y z
N MET A 1 13.84 1.73 -2.80
CA MET A 1 13.93 0.99 -4.09
C MET A 1 15.31 1.22 -4.67
N PRO A 2 16.00 0.30 -5.37
CA PRO A 2 15.53 -0.82 -6.20
C PRO A 2 15.39 -2.19 -5.50
N THR A 3 16.11 -2.43 -4.39
CA THR A 3 16.17 -3.73 -3.70
C THR A 3 15.19 -3.86 -2.53
N THR A 4 14.47 -2.79 -2.22
CA THR A 4 13.50 -2.75 -1.11
C THR A 4 12.32 -3.68 -1.40
N HIS A 5 12.00 -4.56 -0.46
CA HIS A 5 10.81 -5.40 -0.50
C HIS A 5 9.53 -4.58 -0.29
N GLU A 6 8.41 -5.09 -0.80
CA GLU A 6 7.09 -4.44 -0.71
C GLU A 6 6.70 -4.17 0.74
N THR A 7 6.80 -5.19 1.59
CA THR A 7 6.51 -5.07 3.03
C THR A 7 7.32 -3.97 3.70
N ALA A 8 8.59 -3.77 3.33
CA ALA A 8 9.43 -2.71 3.88
C ALA A 8 8.97 -1.31 3.41
N LEU A 9 8.43 -1.18 2.20
CA LEU A 9 7.82 0.07 1.71
C LEU A 9 6.54 0.38 2.48
N ASP A 10 5.70 -0.63 2.70
CA ASP A 10 4.48 -0.50 3.50
C ASP A 10 4.80 -0.08 4.94
N PHE A 11 5.79 -0.72 5.55
CA PHE A 11 6.30 -0.34 6.87
C PHE A 11 6.82 1.09 6.90
N SER A 12 7.59 1.51 5.88
CA SER A 12 8.12 2.87 5.81
C SER A 12 7.00 3.92 5.73
N LEU A 13 5.92 3.63 4.98
CA LEU A 13 4.74 4.48 4.92
C LEU A 13 4.06 4.59 6.31
N ILE A 14 3.83 3.44 6.96
CA ILE A 14 3.20 3.38 8.29
C ILE A 14 4.05 4.10 9.34
N GLU A 15 5.37 3.92 9.32
CA GLU A 15 6.30 4.60 10.22
C GLU A 15 6.29 6.11 10.00
N GLY A 16 6.35 6.56 8.74
CA GLY A 16 6.29 7.98 8.39
C GLY A 16 5.03 8.67 8.91
N ILE A 17 3.87 7.98 8.83
CA ILE A 17 2.60 8.48 9.40
C ILE A 17 2.62 8.43 10.93
N SER A 18 3.17 7.35 11.52
CA SER A 18 3.25 7.21 12.99
C SER A 18 4.07 8.34 13.63
N ALA A 19 5.10 8.83 12.94
CA ALA A 19 5.91 9.95 13.38
C ALA A 19 5.11 11.27 13.50
N LEU A 20 3.96 11.38 12.82
CA LEU A 20 3.07 12.54 12.85
C LEU A 20 2.00 12.47 13.96
N GLY A 21 2.10 11.53 14.91
CA GLY A 21 1.03 11.19 15.87
C GLY A 21 0.51 12.31 16.79
N ALA A 22 1.11 13.50 16.79
CA ALA A 22 0.57 14.66 17.49
C ALA A 22 -0.62 15.27 16.71
N PRO A 23 -1.79 15.46 17.33
CA PRO A 23 -2.93 16.12 16.67
C PRO A 23 -2.55 17.50 16.13
N GLN A 24 -2.89 17.75 14.87
CA GLN A 24 -2.62 19.00 14.17
C GLN A 24 -3.91 19.82 14.06
N GLN A 25 -3.82 21.11 14.37
CA GLN A 25 -4.94 22.03 14.20
C GLN A 25 -4.96 22.57 12.76
N LEU A 26 -6.10 22.45 12.09
CA LEU A 26 -6.33 22.99 10.75
C LEU A 26 -7.31 24.17 10.82
N GLY A 27 -6.74 25.38 10.81
CA GLY A 27 -7.50 26.61 11.07
C GLY A 27 -8.14 26.64 12.46
N ASP A 28 -9.20 27.43 12.65
CA ASP A 28 -9.73 27.67 14.00
C ASP A 28 -10.77 26.65 14.48
N ARG A 29 -11.10 25.65 13.66
CA ARG A 29 -12.31 24.82 13.89
C ARG A 29 -12.10 23.32 13.74
N TRP A 30 -10.92 22.88 13.30
CA TRP A 30 -10.68 21.47 13.01
C TRP A 30 -9.39 20.99 13.63
N VAL A 31 -9.44 19.79 14.19
CA VAL A 31 -8.27 19.04 14.64
C VAL A 31 -8.21 17.75 13.85
N ILE A 32 -7.04 17.46 13.30
CA ILE A 32 -6.74 16.24 12.57
C ILE A 32 -5.78 15.41 13.42
N ARG A 33 -6.10 14.14 13.62
CA ARG A 33 -5.20 13.18 14.25
C ARG A 33 -4.99 12.01 13.31
N LEU A 34 -3.74 11.64 13.12
CA LEU A 34 -3.33 10.46 12.40
C LEU A 34 -2.83 9.45 13.43
N ASP A 35 -3.44 8.26 13.44
CA ASP A 35 -2.97 7.12 14.21
C ASP A 35 -2.63 6.01 13.23
N ALA A 36 -1.53 5.30 13.43
CA ALA A 36 -1.23 4.09 12.66
C ALA A 36 -1.06 2.91 13.61
N HIS A 37 -1.61 1.77 13.20
CA HIS A 37 -1.64 0.56 13.98
C HIS A 37 -1.16 -0.61 13.14
N TYR A 38 -0.11 -1.26 13.63
CA TYR A 38 0.28 -2.57 13.11
C TYR A 38 -0.60 -3.64 13.74
N LEU A 39 -1.35 -4.37 12.92
CA LEU A 39 -2.29 -5.39 13.41
C LEU A 39 -1.59 -6.73 13.68
N GLY A 40 -0.29 -6.83 13.37
CA GLY A 40 0.47 -8.07 13.45
C GLY A 40 0.29 -8.86 12.16
N GLY A 41 1.39 -9.14 11.45
CA GLY A 41 1.39 -9.99 10.27
C GLY A 41 1.15 -11.45 10.61
N GLY A 42 -0.05 -11.79 11.07
CA GLY A 42 -0.53 -13.17 11.19
C GLY A 42 -0.69 -13.78 9.81
N ARG A 43 0.40 -13.88 9.05
CA ARG A 43 0.42 -14.58 7.78
C ARG A 43 0.51 -16.08 8.05
N HIS A 44 -0.38 -16.80 7.36
CA HIS A 44 -0.38 -18.26 7.16
C HIS A 44 -1.06 -19.12 8.23
N PHE A 45 -2.39 -19.10 8.24
CA PHE A 45 -3.19 -20.34 8.29
C PHE A 45 -4.42 -20.20 7.37
N GLY A 46 -4.18 -20.26 6.05
CA GLY A 46 -5.16 -20.79 5.10
C GLY A 46 -6.23 -19.88 4.48
N GLU A 47 -6.28 -18.56 4.70
CA GLU A 47 -7.26 -17.69 4.00
C GLU A 47 -6.62 -16.35 3.57
N TRP A 48 -7.04 -15.86 2.40
CA TRP A 48 -6.40 -14.89 1.50
C TRP A 48 -6.37 -13.43 1.98
N GLU A 49 -5.41 -12.64 1.47
CA GLU A 49 -5.22 -11.20 1.78
C GLU A 49 -5.95 -10.30 0.77
N ILE A 50 -6.94 -9.56 1.26
CA ILE A 50 -7.81 -8.64 0.48
C ILE A 50 -7.17 -7.25 0.38
N GLY A 51 -6.36 -6.86 1.36
CA GLY A 51 -5.59 -5.62 1.38
C GLY A 51 -4.38 -5.74 2.31
N ASP A 52 -3.37 -4.91 2.14
CA ASP A 52 -2.25 -4.85 3.09
C ASP A 52 -2.46 -3.72 4.12
N ILE A 53 -3.14 -2.63 3.72
CA ILE A 53 -3.37 -1.44 4.54
C ILE A 53 -4.84 -1.02 4.53
N GLY A 54 -5.43 -0.81 5.70
CA GLY A 54 -6.74 -0.22 5.85
C GLY A 54 -6.69 1.28 6.19
N LEU A 55 -7.39 2.12 5.43
CA LEU A 55 -7.57 3.54 5.75
C LEU A 55 -8.92 3.74 6.42
N ILE A 56 -8.95 4.34 7.61
CA ILE A 56 -10.19 4.59 8.37
C ILE A 56 -10.30 6.08 8.65
N VAL A 57 -11.24 6.76 8.01
CA VAL A 57 -11.56 8.16 8.30
C VAL A 57 -12.75 8.22 9.25
N VAL A 58 -12.61 8.96 10.35
CA VAL A 58 -13.69 9.22 11.30
C VAL A 58 -13.89 10.72 11.41
N ILE A 59 -15.06 11.20 10.99
CA ILE A 59 -15.45 12.60 11.16
C ILE A 59 -16.30 12.71 12.41
N ARG A 60 -15.92 13.62 13.29
CA ARG A 60 -16.56 13.86 14.57
C ARG A 60 -16.93 15.32 14.72
N GLU A 61 -18.05 15.56 15.37
CA GLU A 61 -18.52 16.89 15.70
C GLU A 61 -18.92 16.91 17.17
N HIS A 62 -18.30 17.79 17.96
CA HIS A 62 -18.54 17.90 19.40
C HIS A 62 -18.43 16.54 20.14
N GLY A 63 -17.47 15.71 19.71
CA GLY A 63 -17.21 14.40 20.28
C GLY A 63 -18.08 13.25 19.73
N THR A 64 -19.13 13.55 18.96
CA THR A 64 -20.01 12.56 18.34
C THR A 64 -19.52 12.19 16.94
N VAL A 65 -19.43 10.89 16.64
CA VAL A 65 -19.09 10.42 15.29
C VAL A 65 -20.25 10.72 14.33
N ARG A 66 -19.97 11.47 13.27
CA ARG A 66 -20.91 11.80 12.20
C ARG A 66 -20.77 10.87 11.01
N LEU A 67 -19.53 10.50 10.67
CA LEU A 67 -19.22 9.67 9.53
C LEU A 67 -18.05 8.74 9.85
N ARG A 68 -18.11 7.53 9.33
CA ARG A 68 -16.97 6.62 9.23
C ARG A 68 -16.82 6.24 7.78
N LYS A 69 -15.59 6.30 7.29
CA LYS A 69 -15.28 5.95 5.92
C LYS A 69 -14.04 5.08 5.87
N VAL A 70 -14.07 4.08 5.01
CA VAL A 70 -12.99 3.11 4.92
C VAL A 70 -12.54 2.95 3.47
N ALA A 71 -11.25 2.82 3.26
CA ALA A 71 -10.67 2.31 2.03
C ALA A 71 -9.72 1.15 2.36
N ILE A 72 -9.62 0.20 1.45
CA ILE A 72 -8.74 -0.97 1.57
C ILE A 72 -7.69 -0.85 0.48
N LEU A 73 -6.42 -0.91 0.87
CA LEU A 73 -5.28 -0.79 -0.04
C LEU A 73 -4.53 -2.12 -0.10
N GLN A 74 -4.50 -2.77 -1.26
CA GLN A 74 -3.56 -3.84 -1.58
C GLN A 74 -2.30 -3.24 -2.17
N CYS A 75 -1.18 -3.36 -1.47
CA CYS A 75 0.10 -2.83 -1.89
C CYS A 75 0.73 -3.73 -2.97
N LYS A 76 1.36 -3.10 -3.95
CA LYS A 76 2.20 -3.75 -4.96
C LYS A 76 3.39 -2.87 -5.30
N ARG A 77 4.59 -3.44 -5.39
CA ARG A 77 5.77 -2.70 -5.88
C ARG A 77 6.07 -2.93 -7.36
N LEU A 78 6.59 -1.90 -8.03
CA LEU A 78 7.23 -2.05 -9.33
C LEU A 78 8.60 -2.71 -9.17
N TYR A 79 8.97 -3.62 -10.07
CA TYR A 79 10.28 -4.29 -10.02
C TYR A 79 11.22 -3.69 -11.06
N PRO A 80 12.51 -3.50 -10.74
CA PRO A 80 13.49 -3.12 -11.74
C PRO A 80 13.63 -4.22 -12.79
N ASN A 81 14.12 -3.85 -13.98
CA ASN A 81 14.18 -4.74 -15.13
C ASN A 81 15.14 -5.93 -14.91
N GLU A 82 16.22 -5.71 -14.17
CA GLU A 82 17.33 -6.66 -13.98
C GLU A 82 17.11 -7.63 -12.82
N GLN A 83 16.20 -7.33 -11.89
CA GLN A 83 15.91 -8.25 -10.79
C GLN A 83 15.16 -9.46 -11.35
N ALA A 84 15.41 -10.69 -10.88
CA ALA A 84 14.53 -11.82 -11.14
C ALA A 84 13.26 -11.71 -10.27
N PHE A 85 12.22 -12.50 -10.54
CA PHE A 85 11.14 -12.62 -9.56
C PHE A 85 11.61 -13.51 -8.41
N GLU A 86 12.21 -12.91 -7.41
CA GLU A 86 12.56 -13.55 -6.15
C GLU A 86 11.50 -13.13 -5.14
N GLU A 87 10.37 -13.83 -5.17
CA GLU A 87 9.49 -13.89 -4.01
C GLU A 87 10.09 -14.83 -2.96
N ASP A 88 9.68 -14.63 -1.71
CA ASP A 88 10.14 -15.38 -0.56
C ASP A 88 10.18 -16.88 -0.83
N THR A 89 11.38 -17.48 -0.73
CA THR A 89 11.49 -18.92 -0.83
C THR A 89 10.82 -19.53 0.40
N PRO A 90 10.20 -20.72 0.30
CA PRO A 90 9.68 -21.42 1.47
C PRO A 90 10.72 -21.61 2.59
N LEU A 91 12.02 -21.60 2.24
CA LEU A 91 13.15 -21.66 3.18
C LEU A 91 13.33 -20.34 3.96
N ASP A 92 13.13 -19.18 3.32
CA ASP A 92 13.15 -17.86 3.97
C ASP A 92 12.05 -17.75 5.05
N TYR A 93 10.90 -18.40 4.81
CA TYR A 93 9.82 -18.48 5.79
C TYR A 93 10.10 -19.48 6.91
N ALA A 94 10.69 -20.64 6.59
CA ALA A 94 11.00 -21.66 7.58
C ALA A 94 12.12 -21.24 8.55
N ILE A 95 13.05 -20.44 8.05
CA ILE A 95 14.18 -19.91 8.80
C ILE A 95 14.02 -18.39 8.77
N GLY A 96 13.20 -17.82 9.66
CA GLY A 96 12.90 -16.37 9.69
C GLY A 96 14.12 -15.43 9.83
N PHE A 97 15.34 -15.98 9.92
CA PHE A 97 16.63 -15.29 9.92
C PHE A 97 17.50 -15.57 8.69
N ALA A 98 17.10 -16.42 7.73
CA ALA A 98 17.94 -16.88 6.63
C ALA A 98 18.54 -15.73 5.81
N ARG A 99 17.80 -14.62 5.68
CA ARG A 99 18.26 -13.42 4.97
C ARG A 99 19.13 -12.49 5.79
N LEU A 100 19.01 -12.54 7.12
CA LEU A 100 19.86 -11.78 8.04
C LEU A 100 21.18 -12.50 8.33
N MET A 101 21.28 -13.77 7.96
CA MET A 101 22.49 -14.58 8.05
C MET A 101 22.89 -15.07 6.65
N PRO A 102 23.45 -14.18 5.82
CA PRO A 102 23.90 -14.57 4.49
C PRO A 102 24.93 -15.69 4.59
N ASP A 103 24.86 -16.64 3.65
CA ASP A 103 25.96 -17.56 3.40
C ASP A 103 27.08 -16.85 2.62
N ASP A 104 28.25 -17.49 2.54
CA ASP A 104 29.42 -16.90 1.87
C ASP A 104 29.15 -16.57 0.38
N VAL A 105 28.20 -17.25 -0.26
CA VAL A 105 27.83 -17.04 -1.67
C VAL A 105 26.99 -15.78 -1.84
N THR A 106 25.99 -15.58 -0.98
CA THR A 106 25.14 -14.38 -0.97
C THR A 106 25.89 -13.14 -0.50
N ALA A 107 26.87 -13.29 0.40
CA ALA A 107 27.74 -12.20 0.83
C ALA A 107 28.59 -11.63 -0.35
N LEU A 108 29.16 -12.50 -1.19
CA LEU A 108 29.93 -12.08 -2.37
C LEU A 108 29.06 -11.35 -3.41
N ALA A 109 27.81 -11.78 -3.59
CA ALA A 109 26.88 -11.12 -4.52
C ALA A 109 26.48 -9.70 -4.10
N ALA A 110 26.60 -9.34 -2.81
CA ALA A 110 26.33 -8.00 -2.31
C ALA A 110 27.46 -6.99 -2.63
N GLU A 111 28.66 -7.47 -2.95
CA GLU A 111 29.83 -6.65 -3.29
C GLU A 111 29.87 -6.27 -4.78
N GLU A 112 29.11 -6.96 -5.63
CA GLU A 112 29.06 -6.68 -7.07
C GLU A 112 28.28 -5.41 -7.37
N GLN A 113 28.86 -4.54 -8.20
CA GLN A 113 28.16 -3.37 -8.71
C GLN A 113 27.07 -3.80 -9.69
N ARG A 114 25.83 -3.44 -9.36
CA ARG A 114 24.65 -3.76 -10.18
C ARG A 114 23.91 -2.49 -10.51
N LEU A 115 23.64 -2.29 -11.80
CA LEU A 115 22.73 -1.26 -12.30
C LEU A 115 21.30 -1.81 -12.27
N PHE A 116 20.41 -1.07 -11.64
CA PHE A 116 18.97 -1.31 -11.69
C PHE A 116 18.29 -0.21 -12.48
N THR A 117 17.41 -0.58 -13.41
CA THR A 117 16.65 0.34 -14.25
C THR A 117 15.16 0.15 -14.08
N PHE A 118 14.45 1.27 -14.09
CA PHE A 118 12.99 1.36 -14.13
C PHE A 118 12.58 2.11 -15.39
N THR A 119 11.75 1.47 -16.19
CA THR A 119 11.22 2.00 -17.45
C THR A 119 9.71 1.79 -17.48
N THR A 120 9.06 2.26 -18.55
CA THR A 120 7.63 2.00 -18.76
C THR A 120 7.30 0.51 -18.91
N ASP A 121 8.30 -0.33 -19.23
CA ASP A 121 8.17 -1.78 -19.39
C ASP A 121 8.47 -2.57 -18.11
N SER A 122 8.93 -1.89 -17.05
CA SER A 122 9.11 -2.50 -15.72
C SER A 122 7.79 -3.06 -15.20
N ARG A 123 7.81 -4.13 -14.41
CA ARG A 123 6.61 -4.94 -14.11
C ARG A 123 6.26 -5.02 -12.63
N TYR A 124 4.97 -5.07 -12.32
CA TYR A 124 4.44 -5.46 -11.02
C TYR A 124 4.40 -6.98 -10.95
N ARG A 125 5.49 -7.59 -10.52
CA ARG A 125 5.63 -9.05 -10.66
C ARG A 125 4.83 -9.86 -9.66
N ALA A 126 4.48 -9.24 -8.53
CA ALA A 126 3.61 -9.79 -7.49
C ALA A 126 2.12 -9.61 -7.83
N LEU A 127 1.79 -9.03 -8.99
CA LEU A 127 0.43 -8.96 -9.50
C LEU A 127 0.33 -9.79 -10.78
N SER A 128 -0.60 -10.73 -10.81
CA SER A 128 -0.76 -11.63 -11.95
C SER A 128 -2.23 -11.70 -12.37
N VAL A 129 -2.48 -11.54 -13.67
CA VAL A 129 -3.83 -11.65 -14.23
C VAL A 129 -4.42 -13.02 -13.92
N ALA A 130 -5.64 -13.02 -13.41
CA ALA A 130 -6.41 -14.20 -13.01
C ALA A 130 -5.73 -15.08 -11.96
N ASP A 131 -4.82 -14.51 -11.15
CA ASP A 131 -4.36 -15.19 -9.94
C ASP A 131 -5.47 -15.23 -8.87
N ASN A 132 -5.21 -15.95 -7.78
CA ASN A 132 -6.21 -16.10 -6.74
C ASN A 132 -6.47 -14.79 -5.97
N GLN A 133 -5.47 -13.94 -5.76
CA GLN A 133 -5.68 -12.65 -5.07
C GLN A 133 -6.60 -11.75 -5.90
N TYR A 134 -6.38 -11.71 -7.22
CA TYR A 134 -7.19 -11.00 -8.17
C TYR A 134 -8.67 -11.41 -8.11
N GLN A 135 -8.95 -12.71 -8.06
CA GLN A 135 -10.30 -13.27 -7.96
C GLN A 135 -10.95 -13.00 -6.60
N VAL A 136 -10.22 -13.20 -5.50
CA VAL A 136 -10.75 -12.97 -4.14
C VAL A 136 -11.11 -11.51 -3.92
N ILE A 137 -10.31 -10.57 -4.44
CA ILE A 137 -10.62 -9.14 -4.36
C ILE A 137 -11.92 -8.85 -5.10
N GLU A 138 -12.11 -9.40 -6.30
CA GLU A 138 -13.34 -9.23 -7.08
C GLU A 138 -14.56 -9.80 -6.36
N GLU A 139 -14.48 -11.05 -5.89
CA GLU A 139 -15.55 -11.69 -5.11
C GLU A 139 -15.91 -10.89 -3.85
N TYR A 140 -14.90 -10.37 -3.13
CA TYR A 140 -15.11 -9.53 -1.95
C TYR A 140 -15.86 -8.24 -2.30
N GLU A 141 -15.42 -7.53 -3.35
CA GLU A 141 -16.08 -6.31 -3.81
C GLU A 141 -17.54 -6.56 -4.21
N GLU A 142 -17.81 -7.66 -4.94
CA GLU A 142 -19.15 -8.07 -5.33
C GLU A 142 -20.03 -8.42 -4.13
N GLN A 143 -19.51 -9.22 -3.20
CA GLN A 143 -20.26 -9.69 -2.05
C GLN A 143 -20.58 -8.56 -1.05
N HIS A 144 -19.61 -7.68 -0.79
CA HIS A 144 -19.69 -6.70 0.29
C HIS A 144 -19.96 -5.27 -0.19
N GLN A 145 -19.83 -5.00 -1.49
CA GLN A 145 -19.94 -3.65 -2.06
C GLN A 145 -18.95 -2.66 -1.42
N ILE A 146 -17.77 -3.17 -1.03
CA ILE A 146 -16.67 -2.39 -0.45
C ILE A 146 -15.54 -2.37 -1.47
N PRO A 147 -15.18 -1.20 -2.04
CA PRO A 147 -14.13 -1.12 -3.04
C PRO A 147 -12.76 -1.35 -2.42
N VAL A 148 -11.93 -2.09 -3.15
CA VAL A 148 -10.50 -2.31 -2.91
C VAL A 148 -9.70 -1.50 -3.92
N HIS A 149 -8.60 -0.94 -3.46
CA HIS A 149 -7.66 -0.17 -4.27
C HIS A 149 -6.28 -0.82 -4.22
N TYR A 150 -5.51 -0.69 -5.27
CA TYR A 150 -4.09 -1.00 -5.26
C TYR A 150 -3.29 0.24 -4.86
N LEU A 151 -2.34 0.08 -3.93
CA LEU A 151 -1.29 1.06 -3.65
C LEU A 151 -0.02 0.61 -4.39
N LEU A 152 0.26 1.27 -5.50
CA LEU A 152 1.38 0.96 -6.40
C LEU A 152 2.60 1.81 -6.01
N HIS A 153 3.64 1.15 -5.52
CA HIS A 153 4.91 1.80 -5.16
C HIS A 153 5.86 1.89 -6.35
N HIS A 154 6.33 3.12 -6.62
CA HIS A 154 7.25 3.47 -7.69
C HIS A 154 8.51 4.16 -7.16
N PRO A 155 9.59 4.23 -7.97
CA PRO A 155 10.60 5.28 -7.80
C PRO A 155 9.97 6.69 -7.91
N LEU A 156 10.74 7.71 -7.53
CA LEU A 156 10.29 9.11 -7.54
C LEU A 156 9.88 9.60 -8.94
N GLU A 157 10.48 9.02 -9.99
CA GLU A 157 10.18 9.27 -11.40
C GLU A 157 10.52 8.04 -12.26
N ILE A 158 10.00 7.99 -13.49
CA ILE A 158 10.35 7.00 -14.52
C ILE A 158 10.56 7.77 -15.84
N PRO A 159 11.64 7.50 -16.60
CA PRO A 159 12.69 6.49 -16.34
C PRO A 159 13.58 6.83 -15.15
N TRP A 160 14.10 5.80 -14.46
CA TRP A 160 15.02 5.96 -13.33
C TRP A 160 16.04 4.83 -13.29
N GLU A 161 17.26 5.13 -12.87
CA GLU A 161 18.34 4.15 -12.74
C GLU A 161 19.15 4.37 -11.47
N GLN A 162 19.68 3.28 -10.92
CA GLN A 162 20.50 3.31 -9.73
C GLN A 162 21.52 2.18 -9.71
N THR A 163 22.79 2.53 -9.54
CA THR A 163 23.85 1.55 -9.23
C THR A 163 23.92 1.31 -7.73
N ILE A 164 24.01 0.04 -7.32
CA ILE A 164 24.26 -0.41 -5.94
C ILE A 164 25.54 -1.27 -5.93
N PRO A 165 26.38 -1.21 -4.88
CA PRO A 165 26.25 -0.37 -3.68
C PRO A 165 26.37 1.13 -3.97
N LEU A 166 25.69 1.95 -3.16
CA LEU A 166 25.76 3.41 -3.27
C LEU A 166 27.10 3.92 -2.75
N PRO A 167 27.79 4.83 -3.46
CA PRO A 167 29.04 5.41 -2.99
C PRO A 167 28.84 6.37 -1.81
N THR A 168 27.65 6.98 -1.70
CA THR A 168 27.27 7.93 -0.64
C THR A 168 25.80 7.76 -0.29
N ILE A 169 25.43 8.14 0.94
CA ILE A 169 24.02 8.25 1.33
C ILE A 169 23.37 9.33 0.46
N VAL A 170 22.23 9.00 -0.13
CA VAL A 170 21.46 9.92 -0.97
C VAL A 170 20.46 10.65 -0.06
N ASP A 171 20.48 11.98 -0.08
CA ASP A 171 19.40 12.78 0.47
C ASP A 171 18.20 12.78 -0.49
N LEU A 172 17.06 12.32 0.00
CA LEU A 172 15.82 12.24 -0.75
C LEU A 172 14.86 13.39 -0.41
N GLU A 173 15.07 14.13 0.68
CA GLU A 173 14.16 15.21 1.12
C GLU A 173 14.16 16.39 0.14
N SER A 174 15.27 16.59 -0.57
CA SER A 174 15.44 17.65 -1.57
C SER A 174 14.96 17.28 -2.98
N ARG A 175 14.45 16.05 -3.19
CA ARG A 175 14.02 15.58 -4.52
C ARG A 175 12.51 15.72 -4.71
N GLU A 176 12.13 16.17 -5.91
CA GLU A 176 10.73 16.19 -6.33
C GLU A 176 10.21 14.74 -6.50
N CYS A 177 9.11 14.41 -5.83
CA CYS A 177 8.43 13.12 -5.98
C CYS A 177 7.29 13.26 -6.98
N ARG A 178 7.47 12.75 -8.21
CA ARG A 178 6.47 12.85 -9.28
C ARG A 178 5.57 11.61 -9.41
N LEU A 179 6.06 10.46 -8.97
CA LEU A 179 5.33 9.18 -9.01
C LEU A 179 5.11 8.62 -7.61
N GLY A 180 6.17 8.10 -6.96
CA GLY A 180 6.08 7.60 -5.59
C GLY A 180 4.96 6.58 -5.39
N ALA A 181 4.07 6.81 -4.43
CA ALA A 181 2.97 5.91 -4.13
C ALA A 181 1.67 6.37 -4.81
N MET A 182 1.13 5.55 -5.71
CA MET A 182 -0.08 5.84 -6.47
C MET A 182 -1.20 4.87 -6.10
N VAL A 183 -2.43 5.36 -6.00
CA VAL A 183 -3.63 4.58 -5.69
C VAL A 183 -4.49 4.42 -6.93
N THR A 184 -4.88 3.19 -7.24
CA THR A 184 -5.75 2.83 -8.37
C THR A 184 -6.87 1.91 -7.90
N ARG A 185 -8.10 2.05 -8.39
CA ARG A 185 -9.16 1.08 -8.04
C ARG A 185 -8.82 -0.30 -8.61
N SER A 186 -9.15 -1.35 -7.88
CA SER A 186 -8.94 -2.73 -8.34
C SER A 186 -9.64 -2.98 -9.68
N ARG A 187 -10.90 -2.53 -9.84
CA ARG A 187 -11.67 -2.66 -11.09
C ARG A 187 -11.03 -1.96 -12.29
N ASP A 188 -10.33 -0.85 -12.07
CA ASP A 188 -9.68 -0.08 -13.15
C ASP A 188 -8.38 -0.80 -13.55
N VAL A 189 -7.68 -1.44 -12.59
CA VAL A 189 -6.60 -2.39 -12.89
C VAL A 189 -7.16 -3.57 -13.70
N ARG A 190 -8.30 -4.14 -13.33
CA ARG A 190 -8.91 -5.25 -14.08
C ARG A 190 -9.24 -4.86 -15.52
N ALA A 191 -9.93 -3.73 -15.69
CA ALA A 191 -10.26 -3.20 -17.00
C ALA A 191 -9.03 -2.94 -17.88
N SER A 192 -7.93 -2.48 -17.29
CA SER A 192 -6.67 -2.25 -18.02
C SER A 192 -6.00 -3.56 -18.49
N LEU A 193 -6.38 -4.70 -17.91
CA LEU A 193 -5.76 -6.01 -18.15
C LEU A 193 -6.70 -7.03 -18.78
N ASP A 194 -7.92 -6.64 -19.16
CA ASP A 194 -8.98 -7.54 -19.65
C ASP A 194 -8.56 -8.36 -20.89
N GLU A 195 -7.75 -7.76 -21.78
CA GLU A 195 -7.24 -8.43 -22.99
C GLU A 195 -5.95 -9.23 -22.77
N LYS A 196 -5.40 -9.23 -21.55
CA LYS A 196 -4.14 -9.90 -21.25
C LYS A 196 -4.40 -11.36 -20.86
N LEU A 197 -3.43 -12.22 -21.19
CA LEU A 197 -3.53 -13.64 -20.87
C LEU A 197 -3.38 -13.90 -19.35
N PRO A 198 -3.95 -15.00 -18.83
CA PRO A 198 -3.66 -15.46 -17.47
C PRO A 198 -2.15 -15.55 -17.21
N ALA A 199 -1.73 -15.29 -15.98
CA ALA A 199 -0.32 -15.19 -15.57
C ALA A 199 0.45 -13.98 -16.14
N TYR A 200 -0.20 -13.11 -16.92
CA TYR A 200 0.42 -11.86 -17.34
C TYR A 200 0.68 -10.96 -16.12
N ARG A 201 1.90 -10.42 -16.04
CA ARG A 201 2.33 -9.47 -15.02
C ARG A 201 2.38 -8.08 -15.62
N PRO A 202 1.55 -7.13 -15.19
CA PRO A 202 1.44 -5.86 -15.86
C PRO A 202 2.71 -5.03 -15.77
N THR A 203 2.93 -4.26 -16.82
CA THR A 203 3.97 -3.24 -16.88
C THR A 203 3.49 -1.96 -16.18
N PHE A 204 4.42 -1.04 -15.90
CA PHE A 204 4.08 0.31 -15.49
C PHE A 204 3.13 0.96 -16.53
N SER A 205 3.42 0.80 -17.82
CA SER A 205 2.61 1.38 -18.89
C SER A 205 1.17 0.90 -18.91
N ASP A 206 0.92 -0.38 -18.61
CA ASP A 206 -0.44 -0.94 -18.59
C ASP A 206 -1.32 -0.29 -17.51
N LEU A 207 -0.72 0.14 -16.39
CA LEU A 207 -1.46 0.73 -15.26
C LEU A 207 -1.28 2.26 -15.15
N SER A 208 -0.39 2.83 -15.96
CA SER A 208 -0.12 4.27 -15.96
C SER A 208 -1.34 5.05 -16.44
N GLY A 209 -1.64 6.17 -15.75
CA GLY A 209 -2.77 7.06 -16.11
C GLY A 209 -4.09 6.74 -15.41
N ASN A 210 -4.19 5.58 -14.73
CA ASN A 210 -5.36 5.23 -13.93
C ASN A 210 -4.98 5.31 -12.44
N GLY A 211 -5.24 6.45 -11.80
CA GLY A 211 -5.04 6.59 -10.35
C GLY A 211 -4.66 7.99 -9.90
N TRP A 212 -4.32 8.08 -8.61
CA TRP A 212 -3.97 9.33 -7.93
C TRP A 212 -2.74 9.14 -7.05
N PRO A 213 -1.90 10.16 -6.85
CA PRO A 213 -0.96 10.17 -5.73
C PRO A 213 -1.70 9.88 -4.42
N LEU A 214 -1.07 9.15 -3.49
CA LEU A 214 -1.72 8.71 -2.24
C LEU A 214 -2.35 9.88 -1.46
N GLU A 215 -1.66 11.00 -1.36
CA GLU A 215 -2.15 12.21 -0.69
C GLU A 215 -3.39 12.78 -1.36
N GLN A 216 -3.43 12.78 -2.70
CA GLN A 216 -4.59 13.22 -3.48
C GLN A 216 -5.76 12.24 -3.32
N PHE A 217 -5.50 10.93 -3.36
CA PHE A 217 -6.53 9.93 -3.10
C PHE A 217 -7.17 10.14 -1.73
N VAL A 218 -6.38 10.35 -0.68
CA VAL A 218 -6.92 10.57 0.67
C VAL A 218 -7.69 11.89 0.73
N ALA A 219 -7.06 13.01 0.37
CA ALA A 219 -7.64 14.34 0.56
C ALA A 219 -8.82 14.63 -0.38
N ASP A 220 -8.69 14.26 -1.65
CA ASP A 220 -9.64 14.67 -2.69
C ASP A 220 -10.64 13.58 -3.04
N GLU A 221 -10.31 12.29 -2.92
CA GLU A 221 -11.21 11.21 -3.30
C GLU A 221 -11.90 10.57 -2.09
N LEU A 222 -11.13 10.26 -1.05
CA LEU A 222 -11.63 9.62 0.16
C LEU A 222 -12.33 10.64 1.08
N LEU A 223 -11.82 11.84 1.33
CA LEU A 223 -12.55 12.79 2.19
C LEU A 223 -13.81 13.37 1.53
N THR A 224 -13.86 13.46 0.20
CA THR A 224 -14.99 14.09 -0.53
C THR A 224 -16.12 13.13 -0.91
N CYS A 225 -16.07 11.86 -0.49
CA CYS A 225 -17.11 10.89 -0.82
C CYS A 225 -17.16 10.41 -2.28
N ARG A 226 -16.04 10.52 -3.03
CA ARG A 226 -15.90 9.92 -4.37
C ARG A 226 -15.39 8.47 -4.36
N GLU A 227 -14.56 8.11 -3.37
CA GLU A 227 -13.97 6.76 -3.21
C GLU A 227 -14.21 6.16 -1.83
N GLY A 228 -14.09 4.84 -1.68
CA GLY A 228 -14.19 4.18 -0.37
C GLY A 228 -15.64 3.92 0.08
N TYR A 229 -15.77 3.29 1.24
CA TYR A 229 -17.02 2.76 1.78
C TYR A 229 -17.46 3.51 3.05
N ILE A 230 -18.74 3.87 3.15
CA ILE A 230 -19.30 4.48 4.35
C ILE A 230 -19.69 3.38 5.33
N ALA A 231 -18.91 3.22 6.40
CA ALA A 231 -19.11 2.17 7.39
C ALA A 231 -20.31 2.48 8.30
N GLN A 232 -21.14 1.47 8.55
CA GLN A 232 -22.31 1.62 9.44
C GLN A 232 -21.92 1.69 10.93
N GLY A 233 -20.69 1.27 11.27
CA GLY A 233 -20.18 1.27 12.62
C GLY A 233 -19.08 0.25 12.84
N PRO A 234 -18.69 -0.01 14.10
CA PRO A 234 -17.65 -1.00 14.42
C PRO A 234 -18.07 -2.45 14.14
N ASN A 235 -19.38 -2.72 14.02
CA ASN A 235 -19.94 -4.05 13.76
C ASN A 235 -20.33 -4.26 12.28
N ASP A 236 -19.81 -3.43 11.39
CA ASP A 236 -20.06 -3.55 9.96
C ASP A 236 -19.53 -4.89 9.45
N SER A 237 -20.42 -5.73 8.92
CA SER A 237 -20.12 -7.14 8.64
C SER A 237 -19.10 -7.33 7.51
N GLY A 238 -19.08 -6.43 6.52
CA GLY A 238 -18.10 -6.48 5.43
C GLY A 238 -16.71 -6.06 5.89
N LEU A 239 -16.64 -5.07 6.78
CA LEU A 239 -15.38 -4.64 7.39
C LEU A 239 -14.92 -5.57 8.52
N PHE A 240 -15.83 -6.29 9.17
CA PHE A 240 -15.49 -7.23 10.23
C PHE A 240 -14.57 -8.34 9.73
N GLN A 241 -14.82 -8.85 8.52
CA GLN A 241 -13.95 -9.87 7.91
C GLN A 241 -12.52 -9.37 7.71
N VAL A 242 -12.37 -8.06 7.47
CA VAL A 242 -11.11 -7.42 7.11
C VAL A 242 -10.34 -6.89 8.32
N PHE A 243 -11.01 -6.23 9.26
CA PHE A 243 -10.36 -5.53 10.38
C PHE A 243 -10.43 -6.26 11.73
N ASN A 244 -11.38 -7.18 11.93
CA ASN A 244 -11.68 -7.72 13.27
C ASN A 244 -11.31 -9.19 13.47
N ARG A 245 -10.82 -9.89 12.43
CA ARG A 245 -10.22 -11.22 12.61
C ARG A 245 -8.81 -11.05 13.19
N ARG A 246 -8.47 -11.82 14.24
CA ARG A 246 -7.11 -11.83 14.86
C ARG A 246 -6.00 -12.31 13.89
N THR A 247 -6.40 -12.92 12.78
CA THR A 247 -5.60 -13.29 11.60
C THR A 247 -6.16 -12.55 10.39
N GLY A 248 -6.37 -11.25 10.54
CA GLY A 248 -7.09 -10.44 9.56
C GLY A 248 -6.33 -10.31 8.24
N PRO A 249 -7.04 -10.16 7.12
CA PRO A 249 -6.45 -10.04 5.79
C PRO A 249 -5.92 -8.62 5.52
N ILE A 250 -5.44 -7.91 6.57
CA ILE A 250 -4.78 -6.59 6.51
C ILE A 250 -3.64 -6.57 7.53
N ALA A 251 -2.44 -6.17 7.08
CA ALA A 251 -1.25 -6.10 7.91
C ALA A 251 -1.19 -4.84 8.80
N ALA A 252 -1.73 -3.71 8.34
CA ALA A 252 -1.71 -2.44 9.06
C ALA A 252 -2.96 -1.58 8.81
N ALA A 253 -3.25 -0.65 9.72
CA ALA A 253 -4.33 0.32 9.55
C ALA A 253 -3.85 1.73 9.87
N ILE A 254 -4.34 2.71 9.12
CA ILE A 254 -4.16 4.15 9.37
C ILE A 254 -5.54 4.72 9.67
N ALA A 255 -5.69 5.31 10.85
CA ALA A 255 -6.87 6.03 11.25
C ALA A 255 -6.66 7.54 11.14
N ILE A 256 -7.58 8.22 10.46
CA ILE A 256 -7.62 9.65 10.27
C ILE A 256 -8.86 10.17 11.02
N THR A 257 -8.65 10.79 12.17
CA THR A 257 -9.75 11.41 12.93
C THR A 257 -9.79 12.90 12.65
N ILE A 258 -10.95 13.39 12.21
CA ILE A 258 -11.20 14.81 11.94
C ILE A 258 -12.28 15.28 12.92
N ASP A 259 -11.86 16.04 13.93
CA ASP A 259 -12.73 16.56 14.99
C ASP A 259 -13.05 18.04 14.73
N ARG A 260 -14.35 18.38 14.65
CA ARG A 260 -14.81 19.77 14.71
C ARG A 260 -14.76 20.26 16.15
N ILE A 261 -13.81 21.14 16.44
CA ILE A 261 -13.73 21.88 17.70
C ILE A 261 -14.49 23.20 17.47
N GLY A 262 -15.57 23.45 18.21
CA GLY A 262 -16.35 24.68 18.04
C GLY A 262 -15.47 25.92 18.25
N THR A 263 -15.85 27.06 17.68
CA THR A 263 -15.23 28.34 18.05
C THR A 263 -15.44 28.55 19.54
N SER A 264 -14.35 28.71 20.29
CA SER A 264 -14.44 29.27 21.64
C SER A 264 -15.19 30.60 21.56
N ASN A 265 -16.28 30.73 22.32
CA ASN A 265 -17.00 31.99 22.48
C ASN A 265 -16.08 33.08 23.04
#